data_AF-A0A143CCN4-F1
#
_entry.id   AF-A0A143CCN4-F1
#
_cell.length_a   1.000
_cell.length_b   1.000
_cell.length_c   1.000
_cell.angle_alpha   90.00
_cell.angle_beta   90.00
_cell.angle_gamma   90.00
#
_symmetry.space_group_name_H-M   'P 1'
#
loop_
_entity.id
_entity.type
_entity.pdbx_description
1 polymer ?
#
loop_
_entity_poly.entity_id
_entity_poly.type
_entity_poly.pdbx_seq_one_letter_code
_entity_poly.pdbx_strand_id
1 'polypeptide(L)'
;MWGRFRKAGGRVADALRTEQKAGEDTRPHNLFEAAATYVTACADDDQARADEAAGWVSPEALSFGVNELACRAVIALARERGESPGAVARDLLGLRAA
;
A
#
# COMPACT_ATOMS: atom_id res chain seq x y z
N MET A 1 19.36 40.19 -34.73
CA MET A 1 19.92 38.82 -34.75
C MET A 1 19.64 38.11 -33.41
N TRP A 2 18.36 37.80 -33.09
CA TRP A 2 17.96 37.25 -31.76
C TRP A 2 17.09 35.97 -31.84
N GLY A 3 16.83 35.46 -33.05
CA GLY A 3 15.85 34.38 -33.27
C GLY A 3 16.34 32.94 -33.07
N ARG A 4 17.63 32.72 -32.74
CA ARG A 4 18.23 31.36 -32.71
C ARG A 4 18.51 30.80 -31.32
N PHE A 5 18.48 31.61 -30.27
CA PHE A 5 18.75 31.16 -28.89
C PHE A 5 17.52 30.58 -28.17
N ARG A 6 16.30 30.81 -28.66
CA ARG A 6 15.07 30.26 -28.05
C ARG A 6 14.84 28.77 -28.32
N LYS A 7 15.51 28.17 -29.31
CA LYS A 7 15.24 26.78 -29.74
C LYS A 7 16.04 25.74 -28.94
N ALA A 8 17.18 26.12 -28.36
CA ALA A 8 18.01 25.23 -27.55
C ALA A 8 17.44 25.05 -26.13
N GLY A 9 17.01 26.14 -25.47
CA GLY A 9 16.39 26.08 -24.14
C GLY A 9 15.06 25.33 -24.11
N GLY A 10 14.28 25.39 -25.20
CA GLY A 10 13.03 24.64 -25.32
C GLY A 10 13.20 23.12 -25.26
N ARG A 11 14.21 22.56 -25.96
CA ARG A 11 14.48 21.10 -25.92
C ARG A 11 15.00 20.61 -24.58
N VAL A 12 15.82 21.41 -23.90
CA VAL A 12 16.35 21.06 -22.58
C VAL A 12 15.23 21.12 -21.54
N ALA A 13 14.34 22.12 -21.61
CA ALA A 13 13.16 22.20 -20.76
C ALA A 13 12.15 21.08 -21.05
N ASP A 14 11.99 20.65 -22.31
CA ASP A 14 11.13 19.52 -22.68
C ASP A 14 11.71 18.18 -22.22
N ALA A 15 13.03 18.00 -22.32
CA ALA A 15 13.72 16.81 -21.81
C ALA A 15 13.62 16.72 -20.29
N LEU A 16 13.88 17.82 -19.56
CA LEU A 16 13.71 17.87 -18.11
C LEU A 16 12.25 17.65 -17.69
N ARG A 17 11.29 18.19 -18.43
CA ARG A 17 9.85 17.98 -18.17
C ARG A 17 9.42 16.55 -18.51
N THR A 18 10.03 15.91 -19.51
CA THR A 18 9.78 14.50 -19.88
C THR A 18 10.38 13.53 -18.86
N GLU A 19 11.58 13.80 -18.35
CA GLU A 19 12.19 13.06 -17.24
C GLU A 19 11.40 13.27 -15.93
N GLN A 20 10.92 14.49 -15.68
CA GLN A 20 10.10 14.79 -14.50
C GLN A 20 8.71 14.13 -14.57
N LYS A 21 8.12 14.01 -15.77
CA LYS A 21 6.86 13.28 -15.98
C LYS A 21 7.05 11.76 -15.91
N ALA A 22 8.20 11.24 -16.36
CA ALA A 22 8.57 9.84 -16.18
C ALA A 22 8.91 9.50 -14.72
N GLY A 23 9.25 10.50 -13.89
CA GLY A 23 9.44 10.38 -12.46
C GLY A 23 8.22 10.70 -11.59
N GLU A 24 7.07 11.03 -12.21
CA GLU A 24 5.84 11.42 -11.51
C GLU A 24 4.84 10.28 -11.31
N ASP A 25 5.14 9.07 -11.79
CA ASP A 25 4.12 8.02 -11.97
C ASP A 25 4.09 6.88 -10.93
N THR A 26 4.86 6.94 -9.84
CA THR A 26 4.53 6.19 -8.62
C THR A 26 5.48 6.60 -7.51
N ARG A 27 4.98 7.37 -6.54
CA ARG A 27 5.63 7.43 -5.23
C ARG A 27 5.80 5.97 -4.77
N PRO A 28 6.99 5.54 -4.29
CA PRO A 28 7.14 4.16 -3.81
C PRO A 28 6.05 3.91 -2.77
N HIS A 29 5.17 2.95 -3.04
CA HIS A 29 4.05 2.63 -2.16
C HIS A 29 4.62 2.29 -0.79
N ASN A 30 4.07 2.93 0.25
CA ASN A 30 4.55 2.67 1.58
C ASN A 30 4.08 1.27 2.04
N LEU A 31 4.83 0.62 2.92
CA LEU A 31 4.52 -0.76 3.33
C LEU A 31 3.11 -0.94 3.90
N PHE A 32 2.59 0.08 4.61
CA PHE A 32 1.27 0.02 5.22
C PHE A 32 0.16 0.18 4.18
N GLU A 33 0.40 0.96 3.13
CA GLU A 33 -0.49 1.09 1.97
C GLU A 33 -0.53 -0.19 1.14
N ALA A 34 0.62 -0.85 0.94
CA ALA A 34 0.67 -2.17 0.32
C ALA A 34 -0.12 -3.20 1.14
N ALA A 35 0.11 -3.25 2.47
CA ALA A 35 -0.62 -4.17 3.35
C ALA A 35 -2.13 -3.88 3.39
N ALA A 36 -2.54 -2.61 3.46
CA ALA A 36 -3.95 -2.23 3.46
C ALA A 36 -4.63 -2.62 2.14
N THR A 37 -3.97 -2.34 1.01
CA THR A 37 -4.50 -2.70 -0.32
C THR A 37 -4.56 -4.21 -0.50
N TYR A 38 -3.52 -4.94 -0.09
CA TYR A 38 -3.48 -6.40 -0.16
C TYR A 38 -4.60 -7.04 0.67
N VAL A 39 -4.75 -6.67 1.94
CA VAL A 39 -5.76 -7.25 2.83
C VAL A 39 -7.18 -6.91 2.40
N THR A 40 -7.43 -5.69 1.92
CA THR A 40 -8.75 -5.31 1.38
C THR A 40 -9.07 -6.06 0.09
N ALA A 41 -8.12 -6.18 -0.83
CA ALA A 41 -8.29 -6.98 -2.04
C ALA A 41 -8.57 -8.45 -1.72
N CYS A 42 -7.87 -9.05 -0.74
CA CYS A 42 -8.17 -10.40 -0.28
C CYS A 42 -9.57 -10.53 0.34
N ALA A 43 -10.04 -9.52 1.09
CA ALA A 43 -11.38 -9.53 1.67
C ALA A 43 -12.49 -9.36 0.62
N ASP A 44 -12.18 -8.68 -0.49
CA ASP A 44 -13.09 -8.44 -1.63
C ASP A 44 -13.00 -9.54 -2.71
N ASP A 45 -12.24 -10.61 -2.49
CA ASP A 45 -11.93 -11.68 -3.47
C ASP A 45 -11.31 -11.15 -4.79
N ASP A 46 -10.63 -10.00 -4.76
CA ASP A 46 -9.93 -9.38 -5.90
C ASP A 46 -8.47 -9.85 -5.97
N GLN A 47 -8.26 -11.06 -6.50
CA GLN A 47 -6.92 -11.65 -6.60
C GLN A 47 -5.96 -10.81 -7.45
N ALA A 48 -6.45 -10.18 -8.52
CA ALA A 48 -5.61 -9.39 -9.42
C ALA A 48 -5.01 -8.19 -8.68
N ARG A 49 -5.82 -7.51 -7.87
CA ARG A 49 -5.36 -6.38 -7.05
C ARG A 49 -4.50 -6.82 -5.87
N ALA A 50 -4.77 -7.99 -5.29
CA ALA A 50 -3.90 -8.57 -4.27
C ALA A 50 -2.49 -8.85 -4.83
N ASP A 51 -2.40 -9.44 -6.02
CA ASP A 51 -1.13 -9.72 -6.69
C ASP A 51 -0.38 -8.43 -7.05
N GLU A 52 -1.10 -7.39 -7.49
CA GLU A 52 -0.53 -6.05 -7.73
C GLU A 52 0.09 -5.46 -6.45
N ALA A 53 -0.68 -5.42 -5.37
CA ALA A 53 -0.23 -4.88 -4.09
C ALA A 53 0.95 -5.66 -3.49
N ALA A 54 0.99 -6.98 -3.70
CA ALA A 54 2.10 -7.82 -3.28
C ALA A 54 3.41 -7.50 -4.01
N GLY A 55 3.33 -6.95 -5.23
CA GLY A 55 4.49 -6.51 -6.00
C GLY A 55 5.06 -5.14 -5.59
N TRP A 56 4.36 -4.39 -4.73
CA TRP A 56 4.76 -3.04 -4.34
C TRP A 56 5.93 -3.00 -3.35
N VAL A 57 6.09 -4.05 -2.54
CA VAL A 57 7.10 -4.14 -1.48
C VAL A 57 7.69 -5.55 -1.41
N SER A 58 8.76 -5.76 -0.62
CA SER A 58 9.28 -7.12 -0.43
C SER A 58 8.27 -8.00 0.31
N PRO A 59 8.29 -9.33 0.11
CA PRO A 59 7.42 -10.26 0.84
C PRO A 59 7.51 -10.11 2.37
N GLU A 60 8.70 -9.83 2.90
CA GLU A 60 8.95 -9.61 4.33
C GLU A 60 8.28 -8.31 4.81
N ALA A 61 8.37 -7.24 4.02
CA ALA A 61 7.73 -5.97 4.34
C ALA A 61 6.19 -6.08 4.29
N LEU A 62 5.65 -6.81 3.30
CA LEU A 62 4.22 -7.10 3.24
C LEU A 62 3.76 -7.91 4.44
N SER A 63 4.48 -8.98 4.78
CA SER A 63 4.17 -9.84 5.94
C SER A 63 4.17 -9.04 7.24
N PHE A 64 5.15 -8.16 7.43
CA PHE A 64 5.19 -7.24 8.56
C PHE A 64 3.97 -6.30 8.58
N GLY A 65 3.65 -5.67 7.45
CA GLY A 65 2.51 -4.76 7.35
C GLY A 65 1.16 -5.46 7.62
N VAL A 66 0.96 -6.67 7.10
CA VAL A 66 -0.23 -7.50 7.35
C VAL A 66 -0.35 -7.86 8.83
N ASN A 67 0.75 -8.28 9.47
CA ASN A 67 0.75 -8.59 10.90
C ASN A 67 0.41 -7.36 11.75
N GLU A 68 0.97 -6.20 11.45
CA GLU A 68 0.65 -4.95 12.13
C GLU A 68 -0.81 -4.53 11.95
N LEU A 69 -1.35 -4.67 10.74
CA LEU A 69 -2.76 -4.39 10.46
C LEU A 69 -3.67 -5.33 11.25
N ALA A 70 -3.36 -6.63 11.28
CA ALA A 70 -4.12 -7.61 12.05
C ALA A 70 -4.12 -7.29 13.56
N CYS A 71 -2.96 -6.97 14.14
CA CYS A 71 -2.85 -6.57 15.54
C CYS A 71 -3.71 -5.34 15.86
N ARG A 72 -3.65 -4.30 15.01
CA ARG A 72 -4.43 -3.08 15.18
C ARG A 72 -5.93 -3.34 15.06
N ALA A 73 -6.35 -4.15 14.09
CA ALA A 73 -7.75 -4.54 13.90
C ALA A 73 -8.31 -5.28 15.12
N VAL A 74 -7.56 -6.27 15.64
CA VAL A 74 -7.96 -7.01 16.84
C VAL A 74 -8.06 -6.09 18.07
N ILE A 75 -7.09 -5.19 18.28
CA ILE A 75 -7.13 -4.26 19.42
C ILE A 75 -8.30 -3.29 19.31
N ALA A 76 -8.57 -2.76 18.11
CA ALA A 76 -9.69 -1.86 17.88
C ALA A 76 -11.03 -2.58 18.15
N LEU A 77 -11.21 -3.76 17.56
CA LEU A 77 -12.43 -4.55 17.70
C LEU A 77 -12.67 -5.05 19.12
N ALA A 78 -11.61 -5.43 19.84
CA ALA A 78 -11.68 -5.80 21.26
C ALA A 78 -12.21 -4.65 22.12
N ARG A 79 -11.74 -3.42 21.86
CA ARG A 79 -12.23 -2.22 22.56
C ARG A 79 -13.70 -1.93 22.23
N GLU A 80 -14.09 -2.08 20.97
CA GLU A 80 -15.48 -1.89 20.53
C GLU A 80 -16.44 -2.91 21.16
N ARG A 81 -15.99 -4.17 21.29
CA ARG A 81 -16.79 -5.27 21.87
C ARG A 81 -16.74 -5.33 23.41
N GLY A 82 -15.80 -4.63 24.05
CA GLY A 82 -15.54 -4.76 25.49
C GLY A 82 -14.96 -6.14 25.85
N GLU A 83 -14.30 -6.80 24.92
CA GLU A 83 -13.73 -8.14 25.06
C GLU A 83 -12.19 -8.09 25.13
N SER A 84 -11.57 -9.19 25.53
CA SER A 84 -10.11 -9.32 25.43
C SER A 84 -9.66 -9.53 23.97
N PRO A 85 -8.48 -9.03 23.56
CA PRO A 85 -7.92 -9.30 22.24
C PRO A 85 -7.86 -10.80 21.89
N GLY A 86 -7.57 -11.65 22.87
CA GLY A 86 -7.53 -13.10 22.69
C GLY A 86 -8.89 -13.73 22.40
N ALA A 87 -9.97 -13.24 23.03
CA ALA A 87 -11.32 -13.70 22.74
C ALA A 87 -11.73 -13.32 21.30
N VAL A 88 -11.51 -12.06 20.91
CA VAL A 88 -11.80 -11.58 19.56
C VAL A 88 -11.00 -12.32 18.49
N ALA A 89 -9.70 -12.52 18.69
CA ALA A 89 -8.86 -13.24 17.73
C ALA A 89 -9.33 -14.69 17.52
N ARG A 90 -9.75 -15.37 18.60
CA ARG A 90 -10.29 -16.74 18.50
C ARG A 90 -11.62 -16.77 17.77
N ASP A 91 -12.51 -15.83 18.08
CA ASP A 91 -13.83 -15.69 17.44
C ASP A 91 -13.69 -15.45 15.93
N LEU A 92 -12.84 -14.50 15.51
CA LEU A 92 -12.55 -14.21 14.10
C LEU A 92 -12.02 -15.44 13.33
N LEU A 93 -11.31 -16.34 14.01
CA LEU A 93 -10.76 -17.56 13.44
C LEU A 93 -11.69 -18.78 13.61
N GLY A 94 -12.91 -18.61 14.14
CA GLY A 94 -13.87 -19.70 14.37
C GLY A 94 -13.39 -20.75 15.39
N LEU A 95 -12.45 -20.37 16.27
CA LEU A 95 -11.90 -21.26 17.28
C LEU A 95 -12.85 -21.32 18.49
N ARG A 96 -13.22 -22.52 18.94
CA ARG A 96 -14.08 -22.71 20.11
C ARG A 96 -13.50 -22.00 21.34
N ALA A 97 -14.33 -21.30 22.12
CA ALA A 97 -13.93 -20.79 23.42
C ALA A 97 -13.45 -21.96 24.31
N ALA A 98 -12.32 -21.77 25.00
CA ALA A 98 -11.84 -22.68 26.02
C ALA A 98 -12.52 -22.37 27.36
#